data_AF-A0AA35Y6N4-F1
#
_entry.id   AF-A0AA35Y6N4-F1
#
_cell.length_a   1.000
_cell.length_b   1.000
_cell.length_c   1.000
_cell.angle_alpha   90.00
_cell.angle_beta   90.00
_cell.angle_gamma   90.00
#
_symmetry.space_group_name_H-M   'P 1'
#
loop_
_entity.id
_entity.type
_entity.pdbx_description
1 polymer ?
#
loop_
_entity_poly.entity_id
_entity_poly.type
_entity_poly.pdbx_seq_one_letter_code
_entity_poly.pdbx_strand_id
1 'polypeptide(L)'
;MEENAHGDDVNQSNEKNADALEAGNELVGVVSNENLLELLELAMSSNTTEIVKRARELIELGVYPMVLMSQMATLIMDIIVGT
;
A
#
# COMPACT_ATOMS: atom_id res chain seq x y z
N MET A 1 19.97 46.84 41.92
CA MET A 1 19.69 46.37 40.54
C MET A 1 20.62 45.21 40.32
N GLU A 2 20.14 44.01 40.61
CA GLU A 2 20.86 42.76 40.32
C GLU A 2 20.20 42.13 39.10
N GLU A 3 21.05 41.84 38.13
CA GLU A 3 20.79 41.17 36.88
C GLU A 3 20.50 39.69 37.17
N ASN A 4 19.23 39.28 37.07
CA ASN A 4 18.88 37.86 37.05
C ASN A 4 18.82 37.40 35.59
N ALA A 5 19.95 36.93 35.09
CA ALA A 5 20.04 36.07 33.93
C ALA A 5 19.40 34.70 34.28
N HIS A 6 18.18 34.46 33.80
CA HIS A 6 17.61 33.12 33.74
C HIS A 6 17.03 32.89 32.35
N GLY A 7 17.94 32.83 31.38
CA GLY A 7 17.68 32.24 30.07
C GLY A 7 17.99 30.76 30.16
N ASP A 8 16.98 29.95 30.46
CA ASP A 8 16.96 28.53 30.15
C ASP A 8 15.68 28.28 29.33
N ASP A 9 15.75 28.73 28.07
CA ASP A 9 14.87 28.30 26.98
C ASP A 9 15.17 26.82 26.70
N VAL A 10 14.68 25.94 27.59
CA VAL A 10 14.71 24.50 27.36
C VAL A 10 13.59 24.18 26.38
N ASN A 11 13.91 24.39 25.10
CA ASN A 11 13.49 23.60 23.95
C ASN A 11 12.46 22.50 24.24
N GLN A 12 11.18 22.85 24.20
CA GLN A 12 10.08 21.88 24.12
C GLN A 12 9.72 21.61 22.66
N SER A 13 10.71 21.30 21.82
CA SER A 13 10.47 20.61 20.55
C SER A 13 10.33 19.12 20.85
N ASN A 14 9.24 18.71 21.51
CA ASN A 14 8.89 17.30 21.55
C ASN A 14 8.15 16.95 20.25
N GLU A 15 8.82 16.17 19.42
CA GLU A 15 8.22 15.41 18.34
C GLU A 15 6.97 14.69 18.85
N LYS A 16 5.79 15.19 18.50
CA LYS A 16 4.58 14.37 18.54
C LYS A 16 3.84 14.44 17.21
N ASN A 17 4.56 14.06 16.17
CA ASN A 17 3.98 13.72 14.85
C ASN A 17 3.78 12.19 14.69
N ALA A 18 3.76 11.42 15.78
CA ALA A 18 3.60 9.97 15.70
C ALA A 18 2.14 9.52 15.47
N ASP A 19 1.15 10.40 15.73
CA ASP A 19 -0.27 10.07 15.54
C ASP A 19 -0.74 10.26 14.07
N ALA A 20 0.15 10.66 13.15
CA ALA A 20 -0.16 10.79 11.72
C ALA A 20 0.12 9.52 10.90
N LEU A 21 0.58 8.43 11.54
CA LEU A 21 0.74 7.13 10.87
C LEU A 21 -0.52 6.26 10.93
N GLU A 22 -1.63 6.78 11.45
CA GLU A 22 -2.95 6.14 11.41
C GLU A 22 -3.86 6.84 10.38
N ALA A 23 -3.35 7.07 9.16
CA ALA A 23 -4.10 7.77 8.10
C ALA A 23 -4.17 7.00 6.78
N GLY A 24 -3.94 5.68 6.76
CA GLY A 24 -3.96 4.94 5.49
C GLY A 24 -4.06 3.44 5.57
N ASN A 25 -4.49 2.88 6.71
CA ASN A 25 -4.80 1.45 6.81
C ASN A 25 -6.30 1.18 6.56
N GLU A 26 -6.96 2.09 5.83
CA GLU A 26 -8.29 1.83 5.30
C GLU A 26 -8.20 0.61 4.38
N LEU A 27 -9.00 -0.40 4.69
CA LEU A 27 -9.17 -1.65 3.96
C LEU A 27 -9.84 -1.39 2.59
N VAL A 28 -9.27 -0.52 1.77
CA VAL A 28 -9.71 -0.19 0.41
C VAL A 28 -8.82 -0.93 -0.58
N GLY A 29 -9.42 -1.84 -1.35
CA GLY A 29 -8.75 -2.51 -2.47
C GLY A 29 -8.23 -3.92 -2.20
N VAL A 30 -8.87 -4.70 -1.33
CA VAL A 30 -8.59 -6.15 -1.27
C VAL A 30 -9.10 -6.79 -2.56
N VAL A 31 -8.19 -7.34 -3.37
CA VAL A 31 -8.53 -8.09 -4.58
C VAL A 31 -8.81 -9.53 -4.17
N SER A 32 -9.89 -10.12 -4.67
CA SER A 32 -10.16 -11.54 -4.42
C SER A 32 -9.11 -12.42 -5.10
N ASN A 33 -8.80 -13.57 -4.50
CA ASN A 33 -7.90 -14.56 -5.09
C ASN A 33 -8.36 -14.99 -6.48
N GLU A 34 -9.67 -15.09 -6.72
CA GLU A 34 -10.25 -15.41 -8.04
C GLU A 34 -9.86 -14.39 -9.10
N ASN A 35 -9.99 -13.09 -8.80
CA ASN A 35 -9.61 -12.02 -9.73
C ASN A 35 -8.09 -11.96 -9.96
N LEU A 36 -7.29 -12.25 -8.92
CA LEU A 36 -5.83 -12.31 -9.05
C LEU A 36 -5.39 -13.52 -9.90
N LEU A 37 -6.02 -14.68 -9.71
CA LEU A 37 -5.76 -15.88 -10.51
C LEU A 37 -6.17 -15.69 -11.96
N GLU A 38 -7.33 -15.06 -12.21
CA GLU A 38 -7.76 -14.69 -13.56
C GLU A 38 -6.75 -13.75 -14.24
N LEU A 39 -6.29 -12.71 -13.53
CA LEU A 39 -5.29 -11.79 -14.06
C LEU A 39 -3.94 -12.48 -14.32
N LEU A 40 -3.54 -13.43 -13.46
CA LEU A 40 -2.34 -14.24 -13.65
C LEU A 40 -2.48 -15.19 -14.85
N GLU A 41 -3.63 -15.81 -15.03
CA GLU A 41 -3.92 -16.65 -16.20
C GLU A 41 -3.85 -15.83 -17.50
N LEU A 42 -4.47 -14.64 -17.52
CA LEU A 42 -4.35 -13.70 -18.63
C LEU A 42 -2.89 -13.30 -18.87
N ALA A 43 -2.10 -13.11 -17.82
CA ALA A 43 -0.68 -12.83 -17.93
C ALA A 43 0.11 -13.96 -18.59
N MET A 44 -0.24 -15.21 -18.29
CA MET A 44 0.36 -16.39 -18.93
C MET A 44 -0.10 -16.61 -20.38
N SER A 45 -1.29 -16.10 -20.75
CA SER A 45 -1.82 -16.21 -22.11
C SER A 45 -1.09 -15.36 -23.16
N SER A 46 -0.14 -14.50 -22.76
CA SER A 46 0.58 -13.54 -23.63
C SER A 46 -0.31 -12.49 -24.31
N ASN A 47 -1.55 -12.29 -23.86
CA ASN A 47 -2.45 -11.26 -24.38
C ASN A 47 -2.36 -9.97 -23.57
N THR A 48 -1.33 -9.15 -23.84
CA THR A 48 -1.07 -7.90 -23.12
C THR A 48 -2.25 -6.94 -23.07
N THR A 49 -3.07 -6.90 -24.12
CA THR A 49 -4.26 -6.03 -24.18
C THR A 49 -5.28 -6.41 -23.12
N GLU A 50 -5.57 -7.71 -22.96
CA GLU A 50 -6.54 -8.19 -21.99
C GLU A 50 -6.01 -8.07 -20.55
N ILE A 51 -4.70 -8.26 -20.33
CA ILE A 51 -4.07 -8.00 -19.02
C ILE A 51 -4.29 -6.54 -18.59
N VAL A 52 -3.98 -5.59 -19.47
CA VAL A 52 -4.08 -4.15 -19.15
C VAL A 52 -5.53 -3.72 -18.93
N LYS A 53 -6.47 -4.25 -19.71
CA LYS A 53 -7.91 -4.00 -19.50
C LYS A 53 -8.35 -4.51 -18.14
N ARG A 54 -8.05 -5.77 -17.82
CA ARG A 54 -8.47 -6.39 -16.55
C ARG A 54 -7.85 -5.70 -15.35
N ALA A 55 -6.56 -5.34 -15.41
CA ALA A 55 -5.91 -4.57 -14.37
C ALA A 55 -6.54 -3.17 -14.19
N ARG A 56 -6.92 -2.51 -15.29
CA ARG A 56 -7.63 -1.21 -15.24
C ARG A 56 -9.01 -1.33 -14.61
N GLU A 57 -9.79 -2.34 -14.97
CA GLU A 57 -11.10 -2.59 -14.36
C GLU A 57 -11.00 -2.73 -12.84
N LEU A 58 -9.99 -3.47 -12.36
CA LEU A 58 -9.74 -3.59 -10.92
C LEU A 58 -9.42 -2.23 -10.29
N ILE A 59 -8.62 -1.39 -10.96
CA ILE A 59 -8.31 -0.04 -10.49
C ILE A 59 -9.54 0.87 -10.48
N GLU A 60 -10.41 0.76 -11.48
CA GLU A 60 -11.68 1.50 -11.57
C GLU A 60 -12.69 1.07 -10.48
N LEU A 61 -12.59 -0.17 -9.99
CA LEU A 61 -13.33 -0.67 -8.82
C LEU A 61 -12.76 -0.18 -7.47
N GLY A 62 -11.75 0.70 -7.48
CA GLY A 62 -11.15 1.28 -6.28
C GLY A 62 -9.93 0.52 -5.75
N VAL A 63 -9.39 -0.45 -6.50
CA VAL A 63 -8.13 -1.12 -6.14
C VAL A 63 -6.95 -0.19 -6.42
N TYR A 64 -6.11 0.05 -5.41
CA TYR A 64 -4.89 0.81 -5.62
C TYR A 64 -3.85 -0.01 -6.40
N PRO A 65 -3.15 0.58 -7.40
CA PRO A 65 -2.16 -0.13 -8.20
C PRO A 65 -1.07 -0.82 -7.36
N MET A 66 -0.59 -0.17 -6.29
CA MET A 66 0.42 -0.77 -5.39
C MET A 66 -0.12 -1.98 -4.63
N VAL A 67 -1.40 -1.96 -4.25
CA VAL A 67 -2.07 -3.08 -3.57
C VAL A 67 -2.24 -4.26 -4.53
N LEU A 68 -2.70 -3.99 -5.76
CA LEU A 68 -2.79 -5.01 -6.82
C LEU A 68 -1.44 -5.69 -7.08
N MET A 69 -0.36 -4.91 -7.22
CA MET A 69 0.98 -5.46 -7.46
C MET A 69 1.49 -6.28 -6.27
N SER A 70 1.27 -5.81 -5.04
CA SER A 70 1.72 -6.51 -3.83
C SER A 70 0.98 -7.83 -3.62
N GLN A 71 -0.33 -7.85 -3.84
CA GLN A 71 -1.14 -9.07 -3.75
C GLN A 71 -0.80 -10.05 -4.86
N MET A 72 -0.56 -9.57 -6.09
CA MET A 72 -0.09 -10.42 -7.19
C MET A 72 1.27 -11.06 -6.87
N ALA A 73 2.22 -10.30 -6.33
CA ALA A 73 3.52 -10.83 -5.93
C ALA A 73 3.39 -11.87 -4.81
N THR A 74 2.50 -11.64 -3.85
CA THR A 74 2.19 -12.58 -2.76
C THR A 74 1.59 -13.87 -3.31
N LEU A 75 0.57 -13.78 -4.18
CA LEU A 75 -0.05 -14.94 -4.81
C LEU A 75 0.97 -15.79 -5.59
N ILE A 76 1.84 -15.15 -6.37
CA ILE A 76 2.89 -15.85 -7.12
C ILE A 76 3.83 -16.58 -6.16
N MET A 77 4.22 -15.93 -5.06
CA MET A 77 5.06 -16.56 -4.03
C MET A 77 4.36 -17.76 -3.39
N ASP A 78 3.10 -17.62 -3.01
CA ASP A 78 2.29 -18.69 -2.40
C ASP A 78 2.19 -19.90 -3.34
N ILE A 79 2.00 -19.67 -4.65
CA ILE A 79 2.01 -20.72 -5.68
C ILE A 79 3.38 -21.41 -5.78
N ILE A 80 4.47 -20.65 -5.74
CA ILE A 80 5.84 -21.19 -5.83
C ILE A 80 6.19 -22.02 -4.60
N VAL A 81 5.76 -21.58 -3.41
CA VAL A 81 6.04 -22.27 -2.13
C VAL A 81 5.09 -23.45 -1.92
N GLY A 82 3.90 -23.43 -2.52
CA GLY A 82 2.89 -24.47 -2.39
C GLY A 82 2.10 -24.39 -1.07
N THR A 83 1.78 -23.17 -0.63
CA THR A 83 1.01 -22.88 0.60
C THR A 83 -0.49 -22.91 0.41
#